data_AF-A0A9D9WA63-F1
#
_entry.id   AF-A0A9D9WA63-F1
#
_cell.length_a   1.000
_cell.length_b   1.000
_cell.length_c   1.000
_cell.angle_alpha   90.00
_cell.angle_beta   90.00
_cell.angle_gamma   90.00
#
_symmetry.space_group_name_H-M   'P 1'
#
loop_
_entity.id
_entity.type
_entity.pdbx_description
1 polymer ?
#
loop_
_entity_poly.entity_id
_entity_poly.type
_entity_poly.pdbx_seq_one_letter_code
_entity_poly.pdbx_strand_id
1 'polypeptide(L)'
;MTTAAKLLSHLSQIHIGVCRPLVWLVILVPIMISGCSIGDKIDKATDKVSDIAGDTVASLDGAIDALDRNSSSWQAILQDTTQQLTADAQSTVRNEISDLLNRSVAATGTELRCNTDFIGARVRQALVRIRARLLHQPIPPVEPALCHVVPAAVDMALDATRRNKLEFFGYDFDTTPIKVTLQDKSRTLDVSPNLDRLTHYHMTLNLGANGVPVSSASNRLTLEWQDRLISSIAVIQPATPVCREKTETYTRSTYLSYTPPHTRGDREYSGNGPEVWATARWVSDGTHVNLQLWMKAKETRSDWTTAEGERIEPYYTAPSGWRIDGIEGNTESSAHYVDTDHNDDRQGGGPNGPVKEFKFRGDRDGDDAGSYTGVDVTFNPLVVKLVEVANCAPASTVKSLQIKGLIAPDTIKRMQPMMMRLKP
;
A
#
# COMPACT_ATOMS: atom_id res chain seq x y z
N MET A 1 -1.56 -33.67 -46.05
CA MET A 1 -1.52 -34.65 -44.94
C MET A 1 -2.71 -34.34 -44.05
N THR A 2 -3.85 -35.02 -44.22
CA THR A 2 -4.22 -36.38 -43.73
C THR A 2 -4.75 -36.34 -42.29
N THR A 3 -6.00 -36.72 -41.97
CA THR A 3 -7.14 -37.17 -42.82
C THR A 3 -8.47 -36.88 -42.10
N ALA A 4 -9.60 -36.89 -42.80
CA ALA A 4 -10.94 -36.67 -42.24
C ALA A 4 -11.80 -37.94 -42.13
N ALA A 5 -12.69 -37.99 -41.12
CA ALA A 5 -13.94 -38.77 -41.06
C ALA A 5 -14.89 -38.03 -40.08
N LYS A 6 -16.18 -37.78 -40.34
CA LYS A 6 -17.32 -38.65 -40.73
C LYS A 6 -17.75 -39.64 -39.63
N LEU A 7 -19.05 -39.93 -39.41
CA LEU A 7 -20.34 -39.24 -39.68
C LEU A 7 -21.47 -40.11 -39.05
N LEU A 8 -22.69 -39.58 -38.88
CA LEU A 8 -23.95 -40.33 -38.66
C LEU A 8 -24.06 -41.16 -37.35
N SER A 9 -25.21 -41.78 -37.02
CA SER A 9 -26.58 -41.24 -36.84
C SER A 9 -27.51 -42.30 -36.19
N HIS A 10 -28.71 -41.86 -35.75
CA HIS A 10 -29.97 -42.62 -35.62
C HIS A 10 -30.12 -43.81 -34.64
N LEU A 11 -31.24 -43.75 -33.88
CA LEU A 11 -32.25 -44.82 -33.61
C LEU A 11 -31.76 -46.18 -33.05
N SER A 12 -32.32 -46.82 -32.02
CA SER A 12 -33.62 -46.72 -31.34
C SER A 12 -33.81 -47.94 -30.40
N GLN A 13 -34.92 -47.93 -29.64
CA GLN A 13 -35.77 -49.08 -29.29
C GLN A 13 -35.43 -50.06 -28.13
N ILE A 14 -36.50 -50.33 -27.35
CA ILE A 14 -36.86 -51.58 -26.62
C ILE A 14 -35.99 -51.90 -25.38
N HIS A 15 -36.53 -51.81 -24.17
CA HIS A 15 -37.44 -52.84 -23.64
C HIS A 15 -38.63 -52.33 -22.82
N ILE A 16 -39.80 -52.93 -23.09
CA ILE A 16 -40.99 -52.94 -22.21
C ILE A 16 -41.52 -54.38 -22.15
N GLY A 17 -41.87 -54.85 -20.94
CA GLY A 17 -42.70 -56.03 -20.67
C GLY A 17 -43.50 -55.78 -19.38
N VAL A 18 -44.84 -55.89 -19.31
CA VAL A 18 -45.72 -57.08 -19.50
C VAL A 18 -45.51 -58.10 -18.36
N CYS A 19 -46.50 -58.47 -17.53
CA CYS A 19 -47.91 -58.07 -17.30
C CYS A 19 -48.24 -58.27 -15.79
N ARG A 20 -49.26 -57.67 -15.14
CA ARG A 20 -50.74 -57.82 -15.26
C ARG A 20 -51.22 -59.28 -15.01
N PRO A 21 -52.43 -59.58 -14.46
CA PRO A 21 -53.58 -58.72 -14.07
C PRO A 21 -54.15 -59.09 -12.65
N LEU A 22 -55.40 -58.86 -12.15
CA LEU A 22 -56.64 -58.13 -12.49
C LEU A 22 -57.52 -57.98 -11.18
N VAL A 23 -58.74 -57.40 -11.26
CA VAL A 23 -59.94 -57.67 -10.38
C VAL A 23 -59.90 -57.12 -8.92
N TRP A 24 -60.91 -56.40 -8.36
CA TRP A 24 -62.24 -55.96 -8.86
C TRP A 24 -62.79 -54.65 -8.20
N LEU A 25 -64.01 -54.27 -8.59
CA LEU A 25 -64.81 -53.08 -8.17
C LEU A 25 -65.65 -53.36 -6.87
N VAL A 26 -65.75 -52.48 -5.85
CA VAL A 26 -66.54 -51.22 -5.65
C VAL A 26 -67.94 -51.42 -4.98
N ILE A 27 -68.44 -50.38 -4.27
CA ILE A 27 -69.80 -50.13 -3.67
C ILE A 27 -69.91 -50.16 -2.10
N LEU A 28 -69.91 -48.95 -1.53
CA LEU A 28 -70.77 -48.35 -0.47
C LEU A 28 -71.27 -49.13 0.79
N VAL A 29 -70.82 -48.66 1.99
CA VAL A 29 -71.58 -47.82 2.99
C VAL A 29 -73.02 -48.26 3.42
N PRO A 30 -73.42 -48.18 4.72
CA PRO A 30 -72.66 -48.24 6.00
C PRO A 30 -73.31 -49.11 7.11
N ILE A 31 -72.63 -49.36 8.24
CA ILE A 31 -73.29 -49.65 9.53
C ILE A 31 -72.60 -48.85 10.66
N MET A 32 -73.37 -48.00 11.35
CA MET A 32 -73.01 -47.40 12.63
C MET A 32 -73.46 -48.31 13.78
N ILE A 33 -72.69 -48.39 14.87
CA ILE A 33 -73.18 -48.20 16.26
C ILE A 33 -72.02 -48.27 17.29
N SER A 34 -71.97 -47.26 18.16
CA SER A 34 -71.26 -47.17 19.46
C SER A 34 -69.81 -47.68 19.60
N GLY A 35 -68.86 -46.75 19.57
CA GLY A 35 -67.51 -46.88 20.15
C GLY A 35 -66.99 -45.48 20.54
N CYS A 36 -66.83 -45.20 21.83
CA CYS A 36 -66.81 -43.81 22.32
C CYS A 36 -65.48 -43.04 22.11
N SER A 37 -65.59 -41.79 21.68
CA SER A 37 -64.77 -40.66 22.18
C SER A 37 -63.25 -40.78 22.08
N ILE A 38 -62.73 -41.18 20.91
CA ILE A 38 -61.30 -41.10 20.58
C ILE A 38 -61.02 -40.20 19.37
N GLY A 39 -61.76 -40.30 18.26
CA GLY A 39 -61.59 -39.46 17.05
C GLY A 39 -61.57 -37.96 17.34
N ASP A 40 -62.71 -37.39 17.74
CA ASP A 40 -62.86 -35.96 18.09
C ASP A 40 -61.86 -35.45 19.15
N LYS A 41 -61.25 -36.35 19.93
CA LYS A 41 -60.22 -36.01 20.93
C LYS A 41 -58.81 -36.05 20.35
N ILE A 42 -58.52 -36.93 19.40
CA ILE A 42 -57.26 -36.94 18.65
C ILE A 42 -57.24 -35.73 17.71
N ASP A 43 -58.34 -35.45 17.02
CA ASP A 43 -58.42 -34.30 16.11
C ASP A 43 -58.29 -32.99 16.91
N LYS A 44 -59.09 -32.78 17.97
CA LYS A 44 -58.89 -31.61 18.86
C LYS A 44 -57.52 -31.55 19.55
N ALA A 45 -56.88 -32.67 19.83
CA ALA A 45 -55.53 -32.65 20.39
C ALA A 45 -54.49 -32.28 19.32
N THR A 46 -54.67 -32.71 18.08
CA THR A 46 -53.78 -32.42 16.95
C THR A 46 -53.93 -30.97 16.52
N ASP A 47 -55.16 -30.47 16.38
CA ASP A 47 -55.47 -29.06 16.15
C ASP A 47 -54.88 -28.19 17.26
N LYS A 48 -55.16 -28.49 18.53
CA LYS A 48 -54.63 -27.70 19.66
C LYS A 48 -53.11 -27.75 19.76
N VAL A 49 -52.45 -28.86 19.40
CA VAL A 49 -50.98 -28.93 19.34
C VAL A 49 -50.42 -28.14 18.15
N SER A 50 -51.12 -28.12 17.01
CA SER A 50 -50.79 -27.26 15.86
C SER A 50 -50.92 -25.77 16.21
N ASP A 51 -52.01 -25.38 16.88
CA ASP A 51 -52.24 -24.02 17.35
C ASP A 51 -51.16 -23.58 18.35
N ILE A 52 -50.86 -24.40 19.37
CA ILE A 52 -49.79 -24.11 20.34
C ILE A 52 -48.42 -23.94 19.66
N ALA A 53 -48.11 -24.75 18.65
CA ALA A 53 -46.89 -24.61 17.87
C ALA A 53 -46.89 -23.31 17.04
N GLY A 54 -48.03 -22.96 16.42
CA GLY A 54 -48.23 -21.71 15.70
C GLY A 54 -48.04 -20.48 16.59
N ASP A 55 -48.72 -20.42 17.74
CA ASP A 55 -48.61 -19.34 18.73
C ASP A 55 -47.18 -19.18 19.26
N THR A 56 -46.48 -20.29 19.51
CA THR A 56 -45.07 -20.30 19.94
C THR A 56 -44.17 -19.72 18.86
N VAL A 57 -44.37 -20.08 17.58
CA VAL A 57 -43.60 -19.56 16.45
C VAL A 57 -43.90 -18.08 16.21
N ALA A 58 -45.16 -17.67 16.27
CA ALA A 58 -45.57 -16.26 16.15
C ALA A 58 -44.96 -15.39 17.26
N SER A 59 -44.90 -15.90 18.49
CA SER A 59 -44.24 -15.23 19.62
C SER A 59 -42.73 -15.06 19.39
N LEU A 60 -42.07 -16.09 18.84
CA LEU A 60 -40.65 -16.03 18.48
C LEU A 60 -40.38 -15.05 17.32
N ASP A 61 -41.24 -15.05 16.29
CA ASP A 61 -41.12 -14.14 15.16
C ASP A 61 -41.32 -12.68 15.59
N GLY A 62 -42.36 -12.38 16.39
CA GLY A 62 -42.57 -11.05 16.96
C GLY A 62 -41.39 -10.54 17.80
N ALA A 63 -40.70 -11.43 18.51
CA ALA A 63 -39.49 -11.12 19.28
C ALA A 63 -38.27 -10.84 18.40
N ILE A 64 -38.06 -11.62 17.32
CA ILE A 64 -37.01 -11.41 16.32
C ILE A 64 -37.20 -10.05 15.63
N ASP A 65 -38.44 -9.77 15.21
CA ASP A 65 -38.87 -8.51 14.61
C ASP A 65 -38.68 -7.30 15.54
N ALA A 66 -38.95 -7.48 16.84
CA ALA A 66 -38.72 -6.44 17.85
C ALA A 66 -37.23 -6.15 18.06
N LEU A 67 -36.37 -7.18 18.00
CA LEU A 67 -34.90 -7.04 18.11
C LEU A 67 -34.29 -6.37 16.87
N ASP A 68 -34.81 -6.63 15.67
CA ASP A 68 -34.40 -5.91 14.45
C ASP A 68 -34.82 -4.44 14.47
N ARG A 69 -35.91 -4.09 15.17
CA ARG A 69 -36.35 -2.70 15.35
C ARG A 69 -35.65 -1.98 16.51
N ASN A 70 -35.32 -2.67 17.60
CA ASN A 70 -34.69 -2.07 18.78
C ASN A 70 -33.88 -3.10 19.61
N SER A 71 -32.71 -3.47 19.10
CA SER A 71 -31.78 -4.43 19.73
C SER A 71 -31.34 -4.02 21.14
N SER A 72 -31.31 -2.72 21.47
CA SER A 72 -30.97 -2.24 22.82
C SER A 72 -31.94 -2.72 23.91
N SER A 73 -33.20 -2.99 23.55
CA SER A 73 -34.27 -3.39 24.48
C SER A 73 -34.41 -4.91 24.65
N TRP A 74 -33.39 -5.68 24.25
CA TRP A 74 -33.39 -7.15 24.22
C TRP A 74 -33.86 -7.81 25.53
N GLN A 75 -33.51 -7.26 26.69
CA GLN A 75 -33.89 -7.83 27.98
C GLN A 75 -35.42 -7.75 28.20
N ALA A 76 -36.02 -6.60 27.89
CA ALA A 76 -37.46 -6.42 27.99
C ALA A 76 -38.20 -7.29 26.95
N ILE A 77 -37.67 -7.38 25.73
CA ILE A 77 -38.22 -8.23 24.67
C ILE A 77 -38.24 -9.70 25.12
N LEU A 78 -37.13 -10.25 25.61
CA LEU A 78 -37.09 -11.64 26.11
C LEU A 78 -38.02 -11.87 27.30
N GLN A 79 -38.16 -10.90 28.21
CA GLN A 79 -39.08 -10.99 29.34
C GLN A 79 -40.55 -10.99 28.90
N ASP A 80 -40.89 -10.21 27.87
CA ASP A 80 -42.21 -10.15 27.26
C ASP A 80 -42.53 -11.44 26.48
N THR A 81 -41.63 -11.93 25.63
CA THR A 81 -41.76 -13.25 24.96
C THR A 81 -41.98 -14.37 25.98
N THR A 82 -41.25 -14.36 27.11
CA THR A 82 -41.41 -15.36 28.18
C THR A 82 -42.76 -15.26 28.90
N GLN A 83 -43.43 -14.11 28.87
CA GLN A 83 -44.79 -13.95 29.40
C GLN A 83 -45.87 -14.34 28.38
N GLN A 84 -45.65 -14.05 27.09
CA GLN A 84 -46.58 -14.36 26.00
C GLN A 84 -46.66 -15.86 25.69
N LEU A 85 -45.57 -16.62 25.89
CA LEU A 85 -45.60 -18.08 25.81
C LEU A 85 -46.55 -18.68 26.86
N THR A 86 -47.63 -19.28 26.36
CA THR A 86 -48.73 -19.86 27.16
C THR A 86 -48.26 -21.02 28.06
N ALA A 87 -49.10 -21.39 29.03
CA ALA A 87 -48.78 -22.49 29.97
C ALA A 87 -48.65 -23.87 29.28
N ASP A 88 -49.25 -24.04 28.10
CA ASP A 88 -49.17 -25.27 27.30
C ASP A 88 -48.01 -25.23 26.27
N ALA A 89 -47.37 -24.08 26.05
CA ALA A 89 -46.17 -24.00 25.21
C ALA A 89 -45.04 -24.85 25.84
N GLN A 90 -44.36 -25.66 25.03
CA GLN A 90 -43.42 -26.67 25.55
C GLN A 90 -42.40 -26.04 26.50
N SER A 91 -42.33 -26.56 27.73
CA SER A 91 -41.46 -26.06 28.80
C SER A 91 -39.99 -25.99 28.37
N THR A 92 -39.55 -26.86 27.46
CA THR A 92 -38.28 -26.81 26.72
C THR A 92 -37.98 -25.42 26.14
N VAL A 93 -38.91 -24.82 25.38
CA VAL A 93 -38.71 -23.52 24.71
C VAL A 93 -38.62 -22.39 25.74
N ARG A 94 -39.50 -22.40 26.75
CA ARG A 94 -39.48 -21.44 27.86
C ARG A 94 -38.17 -21.51 28.65
N ASN A 95 -37.62 -22.72 28.84
CA ASN A 95 -36.34 -22.95 29.47
C ASN A 95 -35.16 -22.47 28.59
N GLU A 96 -35.17 -22.77 27.28
CA GLU A 96 -34.12 -22.30 26.35
C GLU A 96 -34.06 -20.76 26.29
N ILE A 97 -35.21 -20.06 26.31
CA ILE A 97 -35.28 -18.59 26.37
C ILE A 97 -34.80 -18.06 27.73
N SER A 98 -35.17 -18.71 28.84
CA SER A 98 -34.75 -18.30 30.19
C SER A 98 -33.23 -18.48 30.38
N ASP A 99 -32.66 -19.56 29.86
CA ASP A 99 -31.22 -19.84 29.85
C ASP A 99 -30.46 -18.93 28.87
N LEU A 100 -31.08 -18.52 27.75
CA LEU A 100 -30.54 -17.46 26.88
C LEU A 100 -30.49 -16.10 27.60
N LEU A 101 -31.57 -15.70 28.29
CA LEU A 101 -31.65 -14.47 29.08
C LEU A 101 -30.56 -14.44 30.16
N ASN A 102 -30.44 -15.50 30.96
CA ASN A 102 -29.44 -15.61 32.01
C ASN A 102 -28.01 -15.56 31.48
N ARG A 103 -27.71 -16.26 30.37
CA ARG A 103 -26.37 -16.21 29.75
C ARG A 103 -26.06 -14.86 29.12
N SER A 104 -27.04 -14.15 28.56
CA SER A 104 -26.85 -12.80 28.01
C SER A 104 -26.58 -11.76 29.11
N VAL A 105 -27.20 -11.91 30.29
CA VAL A 105 -26.86 -11.10 31.47
C VAL A 105 -25.44 -11.44 31.97
N ALA A 106 -25.08 -12.72 32.11
CA ALA A 106 -23.75 -13.13 32.58
C ALA A 106 -22.62 -12.70 31.62
N ALA A 107 -22.85 -12.80 30.31
CA ALA A 107 -21.99 -12.31 29.25
C ALA A 107 -21.59 -10.84 29.46
N THR A 108 -22.56 -9.96 29.78
CA THR A 108 -22.35 -8.51 29.93
C THR A 108 -21.19 -8.13 30.88
N GLY A 109 -20.87 -8.96 31.89
CA GLY A 109 -19.74 -8.73 32.79
C GLY A 109 -18.34 -8.97 32.19
N THR A 110 -18.24 -9.79 31.14
CA THR A 110 -16.98 -10.08 30.41
C THR A 110 -16.90 -9.31 29.09
N GLU A 111 -18.07 -9.00 28.52
CA GLU A 111 -18.26 -8.56 27.13
C GLU A 111 -18.28 -7.03 26.94
N LEU A 112 -17.93 -6.29 27.99
CA LEU A 112 -18.05 -4.83 28.17
C LEU A 112 -17.28 -3.95 27.15
N ARG A 113 -16.59 -4.55 26.17
CA ARG A 113 -15.89 -3.87 25.06
C ARG A 113 -16.71 -3.81 23.77
N CYS A 114 -18.00 -4.10 23.84
CA CYS A 114 -18.93 -4.21 22.72
C CYS A 114 -20.23 -3.48 23.08
N ASN A 115 -20.82 -2.75 22.14
CA ASN A 115 -21.99 -1.89 22.44
C ASN A 115 -23.24 -2.72 22.78
N THR A 116 -24.21 -2.12 23.48
CA THR A 116 -25.46 -2.78 23.91
C THR A 116 -26.21 -3.50 22.79
N ASP A 117 -26.18 -2.93 21.58
CA ASP A 117 -26.84 -3.44 20.38
C ASP A 117 -26.36 -4.85 20.00
N PHE A 118 -25.11 -5.20 20.36
CA PHE A 118 -24.53 -6.51 20.12
C PHE A 118 -25.28 -7.63 20.86
N ILE A 119 -25.67 -7.41 22.13
CA ILE A 119 -26.39 -8.43 22.89
C ILE A 119 -27.75 -8.71 22.23
N GLY A 120 -28.44 -7.68 21.72
CA GLY A 120 -29.67 -7.87 20.94
C GLY A 120 -29.46 -8.69 19.66
N ALA A 121 -28.36 -8.47 18.92
CA ALA A 121 -28.01 -9.28 17.76
C ALA A 121 -27.73 -10.76 18.13
N ARG A 122 -27.00 -11.00 19.22
CA ARG A 122 -26.71 -12.36 19.74
C ARG A 122 -27.97 -13.08 20.21
N VAL A 123 -28.84 -12.37 20.92
CA VAL A 123 -30.15 -12.86 21.37
C VAL A 123 -31.04 -13.22 20.18
N ARG A 124 -31.12 -12.34 19.17
CA ARG A 124 -31.85 -12.59 17.92
C ARG A 124 -31.35 -13.85 17.22
N GLN A 125 -30.03 -13.99 17.08
CA GLN A 125 -29.39 -15.17 16.47
C GLN A 125 -29.72 -16.46 17.25
N ALA A 126 -29.84 -16.40 18.58
CA ALA A 126 -30.30 -17.53 19.37
C ALA A 126 -31.80 -17.84 19.19
N LEU A 127 -32.68 -16.82 19.20
CA LEU A 127 -34.12 -17.01 18.96
C LEU A 127 -34.41 -17.62 17.57
N VAL A 128 -33.72 -17.14 16.52
CA VAL A 128 -33.78 -17.71 15.16
C VAL A 128 -33.41 -19.21 15.16
N ARG A 129 -32.42 -19.61 15.95
CA ARG A 129 -31.99 -21.02 16.06
C ARG A 129 -32.95 -21.86 16.91
N ILE A 130 -33.59 -21.29 17.94
CA ILE A 130 -34.67 -21.93 18.71
C ILE A 130 -35.88 -22.19 17.80
N ARG A 131 -36.30 -21.18 17.04
CA ARG A 131 -37.37 -21.28 16.03
C ARG A 131 -37.08 -22.35 14.98
N ALA A 132 -35.84 -22.40 14.47
CA ALA A 132 -35.44 -23.41 13.48
C ALA A 132 -35.54 -24.84 14.05
N ARG A 133 -35.12 -25.08 15.31
CA ARG A 133 -35.32 -26.38 15.98
C ARG A 133 -36.81 -26.74 16.08
N LEU A 134 -37.64 -25.81 16.53
CA LEU A 134 -39.07 -26.00 16.74
C LEU A 134 -39.82 -26.34 15.44
N LEU A 135 -39.40 -25.74 14.31
CA LEU A 135 -39.94 -26.00 12.97
C LEU A 135 -39.26 -27.18 12.25
N HIS A 136 -38.35 -27.91 12.90
CA HIS A 136 -37.50 -28.95 12.29
C HIS A 136 -36.74 -28.49 11.03
N GLN A 137 -36.41 -27.20 10.96
CA GLN A 137 -35.67 -26.57 9.86
C GLN A 137 -34.14 -26.68 10.07
N PRO A 138 -33.32 -26.58 9.01
CA PRO A 138 -31.88 -26.48 9.14
C PRO A 138 -31.50 -25.33 10.08
N ILE A 139 -30.83 -25.63 11.18
CA ILE A 139 -30.44 -24.64 12.19
C ILE A 139 -29.39 -23.70 11.58
N PRO A 140 -29.63 -22.38 11.52
CA PRO A 140 -28.65 -21.45 10.96
C PRO A 140 -27.30 -21.49 11.70
N PRO A 141 -26.19 -21.30 10.97
CA PRO A 141 -24.87 -21.19 11.57
C PRO A 141 -24.77 -19.92 12.42
N VAL A 142 -23.77 -19.87 13.28
CA VAL A 142 -23.51 -18.73 14.16
C VAL A 142 -22.63 -17.73 13.42
N GLU A 143 -23.15 -16.53 13.14
CA GLU A 143 -22.33 -15.42 12.63
C GLU A 143 -21.40 -14.94 13.76
N PRO A 144 -20.07 -14.94 13.55
CA PRO A 144 -19.11 -14.51 14.55
C PRO A 144 -18.97 -12.99 14.51
N ALA A 145 -19.07 -12.34 15.66
CA ALA A 145 -19.08 -10.89 15.77
C ALA A 145 -17.71 -10.34 16.17
N LEU A 146 -17.31 -9.21 15.59
CA LEU A 146 -16.08 -8.49 15.92
C LEU A 146 -16.42 -7.12 16.51
N CYS A 147 -15.85 -6.78 17.66
CA CYS A 147 -16.08 -5.49 18.31
C CYS A 147 -14.94 -4.50 18.08
N HIS A 148 -13.69 -4.94 18.20
CA HIS A 148 -12.51 -4.10 17.96
C HIS A 148 -11.29 -4.94 17.54
N VAL A 149 -10.37 -4.26 16.84
CA VAL A 149 -9.05 -4.79 16.46
C VAL A 149 -7.98 -3.90 17.07
N VAL A 150 -6.91 -4.51 17.60
CA VAL A 150 -5.77 -3.81 18.18
C VAL A 150 -4.47 -4.21 17.47
N PRO A 151 -3.74 -3.28 16.84
CA PRO A 151 -4.17 -1.92 16.45
C PRO A 151 -5.29 -1.93 15.41
N ALA A 152 -6.03 -0.82 15.28
CA ALA A 152 -7.12 -0.68 14.30
C ALA A 152 -6.64 -0.56 12.83
N ALA A 153 -5.33 -0.41 12.60
CA ALA A 153 -4.69 -0.38 11.30
C ALA A 153 -3.23 -0.85 11.42
N VAL A 154 -2.67 -1.40 10.33
CA VAL A 154 -1.26 -1.79 10.24
C VAL A 154 -0.47 -0.60 9.68
N ASP A 155 0.20 0.16 10.55
CA ASP A 155 1.07 1.27 10.12
C ASP A 155 2.46 0.75 9.72
N MET A 156 2.76 0.83 8.42
CA MET A 156 4.01 0.38 7.82
C MET A 156 5.17 1.37 8.04
N ALA A 157 4.93 2.55 8.62
CA ALA A 157 5.97 3.47 9.09
C ALA A 157 6.52 3.10 10.48
N LEU A 158 5.84 2.24 11.25
CA LEU A 158 6.35 1.70 12.52
C LEU A 158 7.39 0.60 12.27
N ASP A 159 8.42 0.50 13.11
CA ASP A 159 9.39 -0.61 13.06
C ASP A 159 8.71 -1.99 13.19
N ALA A 160 9.23 -3.00 12.51
CA ALA A 160 8.60 -4.32 12.39
C ALA A 160 8.25 -4.98 13.74
N THR A 161 9.07 -4.79 14.78
CA THR A 161 8.84 -5.26 16.15
C THR A 161 7.62 -4.66 16.84
N ARG A 162 7.10 -3.52 16.34
CA ARG A 162 5.93 -2.80 16.87
C ARG A 162 4.63 -3.08 16.09
N ARG A 163 4.69 -3.89 15.04
CA ARG A 163 3.57 -4.25 14.16
C ARG A 163 3.49 -5.76 13.92
N ASN A 164 3.85 -6.54 14.94
CA ASN A 164 4.04 -8.00 14.89
C ASN A 164 2.77 -8.84 15.07
N LYS A 165 1.62 -8.23 15.43
CA LYS A 165 0.32 -8.91 15.51
C LYS A 165 -0.85 -7.94 15.30
N LEU A 166 -2.02 -8.50 14.98
CA LEU A 166 -3.34 -7.88 15.20
C LEU A 166 -4.13 -8.76 16.17
N GLU A 167 -4.75 -8.16 17.18
CA GLU A 167 -5.61 -8.84 18.16
C GLU A 167 -7.07 -8.49 17.90
N PHE A 168 -7.91 -9.52 17.78
CA PHE A 168 -9.33 -9.42 17.42
C PHE A 168 -10.19 -9.83 18.60
N PHE A 169 -11.03 -8.92 19.08
CA PHE A 169 -11.89 -9.16 20.23
C PHE A 169 -13.36 -9.11 19.82
N GLY A 170 -14.12 -10.13 20.24
CA GLY A 170 -15.47 -10.41 19.74
C GLY A 170 -15.96 -11.76 20.25
N TYR A 171 -16.77 -12.47 19.46
CA TYR A 171 -17.55 -13.63 19.91
C TYR A 171 -17.68 -14.74 18.88
N ASP A 172 -17.96 -15.95 19.38
CA ASP A 172 -18.28 -17.14 18.59
C ASP A 172 -17.15 -17.56 17.61
N PHE A 173 -15.93 -17.07 17.84
CA PHE A 173 -14.74 -17.29 17.00
C PHE A 173 -14.27 -18.76 16.93
N ASP A 174 -14.62 -19.57 17.93
CA ASP A 174 -14.36 -21.01 17.99
C ASP A 174 -15.45 -21.85 17.31
N THR A 175 -16.64 -21.28 17.07
CA THR A 175 -17.80 -22.02 16.54
C THR A 175 -17.75 -22.26 15.02
N THR A 176 -16.90 -21.52 14.30
CA THR A 176 -17.00 -21.39 12.84
C THR A 176 -15.64 -21.01 12.21
N PRO A 177 -15.33 -21.42 10.97
CA PRO A 177 -14.13 -20.95 10.28
C PRO A 177 -14.27 -19.47 9.86
N ILE A 178 -13.30 -18.65 10.27
CA ILE A 178 -13.13 -17.27 9.80
C ILE A 178 -11.95 -17.24 8.84
N LYS A 179 -12.16 -16.61 7.69
CA LYS A 179 -11.19 -16.44 6.60
C LYS A 179 -10.56 -15.06 6.70
N VAL A 180 -9.26 -14.97 6.47
CA VAL A 180 -8.51 -13.71 6.45
C VAL A 180 -7.81 -13.57 5.11
N THR A 181 -7.99 -12.45 4.42
CA THR A 181 -7.25 -12.18 3.18
C THR A 181 -6.41 -10.91 3.25
N LEU A 182 -5.22 -10.96 2.67
CA LEU A 182 -4.37 -9.79 2.42
C LEU A 182 -4.62 -9.30 0.99
N GLN A 183 -5.06 -8.05 0.86
CA GLN A 183 -5.30 -7.42 -0.44
C GLN A 183 -4.15 -6.46 -0.80
N ASP A 184 -3.39 -6.84 -1.81
CA ASP A 184 -2.42 -5.98 -2.48
C ASP A 184 -3.08 -5.24 -3.66
N LYS A 185 -2.33 -4.38 -4.37
CA LYS A 185 -2.87 -3.61 -5.53
C LYS A 185 -3.31 -4.46 -6.73
N SER A 186 -2.95 -5.74 -6.79
CA SER A 186 -3.18 -6.62 -7.95
C SER A 186 -3.57 -8.07 -7.61
N ARG A 187 -3.66 -8.42 -6.32
CA ARG A 187 -3.96 -9.78 -5.86
C ARG A 187 -4.61 -9.79 -4.49
N THR A 188 -5.41 -10.82 -4.24
CA THR A 188 -5.90 -11.21 -2.93
C THR A 188 -5.21 -12.52 -2.54
N LEU A 189 -4.61 -12.56 -1.35
CA LEU A 189 -3.92 -13.73 -0.81
C LEU A 189 -4.68 -14.22 0.43
N ASP A 190 -5.03 -15.50 0.49
CA ASP A 190 -5.52 -16.12 1.72
C ASP A 190 -4.37 -16.20 2.73
N VAL A 191 -4.58 -15.63 3.92
CA VAL A 191 -3.60 -15.60 5.02
C VAL A 191 -4.19 -16.17 6.32
N SER A 192 -5.35 -16.81 6.25
CA SER A 192 -6.02 -17.52 7.35
C SER A 192 -5.12 -18.50 8.13
N PRO A 193 -4.13 -19.19 7.52
CA PRO A 193 -3.18 -20.03 8.26
C PRO A 193 -2.31 -19.30 9.31
N ASN A 194 -2.34 -17.96 9.35
CA ASN A 194 -1.64 -17.13 10.34
C ASN A 194 -2.56 -16.63 11.47
N LEU A 195 -3.83 -17.07 11.50
CA LEU A 195 -4.84 -16.64 12.48
C LEU A 195 -4.96 -17.68 13.61
N ASP A 196 -4.34 -17.39 14.74
CA ASP A 196 -4.48 -18.16 15.97
C ASP A 196 -5.80 -17.84 16.67
N ARG A 197 -6.64 -18.86 16.88
CA ARG A 197 -7.88 -18.77 17.67
C ARG A 197 -7.59 -19.19 19.10
N LEU A 198 -7.45 -18.21 19.99
CA LEU A 198 -7.00 -18.41 21.37
C LEU A 198 -8.15 -18.74 22.33
N THR A 199 -9.34 -18.15 22.10
CA THR A 199 -10.59 -18.45 22.81
C THR A 199 -11.79 -18.14 21.92
N HIS A 200 -12.99 -18.52 22.35
CA HIS A 200 -14.29 -17.99 21.87
C HIS A 200 -14.31 -16.46 21.67
N TYR A 201 -13.51 -15.74 22.47
CA TYR A 201 -13.55 -14.28 22.63
C TYR A 201 -12.40 -13.51 21.96
N HIS A 202 -11.33 -14.22 21.57
CA HIS A 202 -10.07 -13.60 21.17
C HIS A 202 -9.32 -14.43 20.11
N MET A 203 -8.91 -13.75 19.04
CA MET A 203 -8.01 -14.28 18.01
C MET A 203 -6.80 -13.36 17.84
N THR A 204 -5.70 -13.90 17.32
CA THR A 204 -4.51 -13.12 16.98
C THR A 204 -4.03 -13.50 15.57
N LEU A 205 -3.82 -12.51 14.70
CA LEU A 205 -3.19 -12.71 13.40
C LEU A 205 -1.70 -12.36 13.52
N ASN A 206 -0.83 -13.33 13.27
CA ASN A 206 0.63 -13.15 13.32
C ASN A 206 1.11 -12.26 12.15
N LEU A 207 1.71 -11.12 12.45
CA LEU A 207 2.36 -10.21 11.48
C LEU A 207 3.90 -10.19 11.66
N GLY A 208 4.46 -11.14 12.42
CA GLY A 208 5.89 -11.30 12.64
C GLY A 208 6.62 -11.93 11.45
N ALA A 209 7.91 -12.23 11.63
CA ALA A 209 8.80 -12.70 10.55
C ALA A 209 8.38 -14.05 9.91
N ASN A 210 7.53 -14.83 10.58
CA ASN A 210 6.95 -16.08 10.10
C ASN A 210 5.43 -16.00 9.87
N GLY A 211 4.87 -14.79 9.83
CA GLY A 211 3.44 -14.53 9.72
C GLY A 211 3.01 -14.02 8.35
N VAL A 212 1.96 -13.18 8.34
CA VAL A 212 1.40 -12.54 7.14
C VAL A 212 2.45 -11.69 6.41
N PRO A 213 2.66 -11.88 5.09
CA PRO A 213 3.69 -11.18 4.32
C PRO A 213 3.27 -9.76 3.90
N VAL A 214 3.00 -8.87 4.88
CA VAL A 214 2.59 -7.48 4.61
C VAL A 214 3.74 -6.69 3.98
N SER A 215 3.47 -6.02 2.86
CA SER A 215 4.48 -5.37 2.00
C SER A 215 4.12 -3.93 1.63
N SER A 216 4.98 -3.26 0.86
CA SER A 216 4.68 -1.94 0.26
C SER A 216 3.61 -1.97 -0.84
N ALA A 217 3.20 -3.16 -1.30
CA ALA A 217 2.10 -3.35 -2.23
C ALA A 217 0.74 -3.57 -1.54
N SER A 218 0.73 -3.76 -0.22
CA SER A 218 -0.44 -4.16 0.57
C SER A 218 -1.32 -2.97 0.96
N ASN A 219 -2.64 -3.13 0.83
CA ASN A 219 -3.62 -2.05 1.04
C ASN A 219 -4.52 -2.29 2.26
N ARG A 220 -4.93 -3.55 2.50
CA ARG A 220 -5.80 -3.94 3.62
C ARG A 220 -5.75 -5.43 3.91
N LEU A 221 -6.17 -5.79 5.12
CA LEU A 221 -6.60 -7.14 5.49
C LEU A 221 -8.14 -7.16 5.57
N THR A 222 -8.77 -8.23 5.10
CA THR A 222 -10.22 -8.48 5.30
C THR A 222 -10.43 -9.69 6.21
N LEU A 223 -11.48 -9.64 7.03
CA LEU A 223 -12.04 -10.79 7.75
C LEU A 223 -13.38 -11.14 7.12
N GLU A 224 -13.53 -12.40 6.74
CA GLU A 224 -14.67 -12.93 5.98
C GLU A 224 -15.25 -14.18 6.66
N TRP A 225 -16.57 -14.31 6.61
CA TRP A 225 -17.31 -15.48 7.08
C TRP A 225 -18.44 -15.78 6.10
N GLN A 226 -18.52 -17.03 5.61
CA GLN A 226 -19.42 -17.42 4.52
C GLN A 226 -19.38 -16.44 3.33
N ASP A 227 -18.15 -16.03 2.97
CA ASP A 227 -17.81 -15.02 1.94
C ASP A 227 -18.44 -13.63 2.12
N ARG A 228 -19.06 -13.35 3.27
CA ARG A 228 -19.47 -12.01 3.70
C ARG A 228 -18.35 -11.34 4.50
N LEU A 229 -18.08 -10.08 4.18
CA LEU A 229 -17.11 -9.24 4.88
C LEU A 229 -17.62 -8.89 6.30
N ILE A 230 -16.87 -9.26 7.33
CA ILE A 230 -17.09 -8.82 8.73
C ILE A 230 -16.29 -7.54 9.00
N SER A 231 -15.04 -7.47 8.54
CA SER A 231 -14.14 -6.35 8.87
C SER A 231 -13.06 -6.11 7.83
N SER A 232 -12.55 -4.88 7.79
CA SER A 232 -11.48 -4.44 6.89
C SER A 232 -10.49 -3.55 7.64
N ILE A 233 -9.24 -4.00 7.76
CA ILE A 233 -8.17 -3.34 8.51
C ILE A 233 -7.21 -2.72 7.50
N ALA A 234 -7.04 -1.41 7.54
CA ALA A 234 -6.18 -0.70 6.59
C ALA A 234 -4.69 -1.02 6.82
N VAL A 235 -3.94 -1.17 5.73
CA VAL A 235 -2.46 -1.14 5.75
C VAL A 235 -2.04 0.25 5.32
N ILE A 236 -1.57 1.06 6.28
CA ILE A 236 -1.16 2.45 6.04
C ILE A 236 0.29 2.44 5.58
N GLN A 237 0.52 2.78 4.32
CA GLN A 237 1.86 2.84 3.74
C GLN A 237 2.63 4.10 4.21
N PRO A 238 3.97 4.06 4.28
CA PRO A 238 4.75 5.24 4.62
C PRO A 238 4.59 6.30 3.54
N ALA A 239 4.32 7.55 3.92
CA ALA A 239 4.44 8.67 3.00
C ALA A 239 5.90 8.82 2.55
N THR A 240 6.10 9.23 1.29
CA THR A 240 7.35 9.36 0.52
C THR A 240 8.65 9.23 1.35
N PRO A 241 9.44 8.15 1.16
CA PRO A 241 10.68 7.94 1.92
C PRO A 241 11.70 9.06 1.66
N VAL A 242 12.69 9.18 2.55
CA VAL A 242 13.78 10.15 2.39
C VAL A 242 14.89 9.53 1.53
N CYS A 243 15.38 10.26 0.52
CA CYS A 243 16.47 9.77 -0.35
C CYS A 243 17.79 9.67 0.41
N ARG A 244 18.64 8.70 0.04
CA ARG A 244 20.04 8.74 0.43
C ARG A 244 20.75 9.90 -0.27
N GLU A 245 21.65 10.55 0.45
CA GLU A 245 22.51 11.63 -0.02
C GLU A 245 23.97 11.28 0.27
N LYS A 246 24.89 11.68 -0.62
CA LYS A 246 26.33 11.68 -0.35
C LYS A 246 27.00 12.87 -1.02
N THR A 247 28.11 13.32 -0.46
CA THR A 247 29.06 14.22 -1.13
C THR A 247 30.21 13.38 -1.68
N GLU A 248 30.65 13.67 -2.90
CA GLU A 248 31.75 12.97 -3.56
C GLU A 248 32.75 13.98 -4.12
N THR A 249 34.05 13.73 -3.91
CA THR A 249 35.14 14.59 -4.39
C THR A 249 35.88 13.88 -5.52
N TYR A 250 35.78 14.42 -6.73
CA TYR A 250 36.43 13.91 -7.92
C TYR A 250 37.60 14.82 -8.33
N THR A 251 38.78 14.24 -8.57
CA THR A 251 39.98 14.99 -8.99
C THR A 251 40.54 14.38 -10.27
N ARG A 252 40.60 15.17 -11.34
CA ARG A 252 41.26 14.78 -12.59
C ARG A 252 42.77 15.01 -12.44
N SER A 253 43.58 13.98 -12.71
CA SER A 253 45.05 14.05 -12.61
C SER A 253 45.73 14.62 -13.86
N THR A 254 44.96 15.11 -14.84
CA THR A 254 45.43 15.66 -16.10
C THR A 254 44.90 17.07 -16.31
N TYR A 255 45.73 17.94 -16.86
CA TYR A 255 45.30 19.25 -17.35
C TYR A 255 44.56 19.10 -18.69
N LEU A 256 43.79 20.12 -19.07
CA LEU A 256 43.17 20.20 -20.40
C LEU A 256 43.88 21.28 -21.22
N SER A 257 44.30 20.95 -22.43
CA SER A 257 44.83 21.93 -23.38
C SER A 257 43.78 22.32 -24.42
N TYR A 258 43.66 23.61 -24.72
CA TYR A 258 42.78 24.15 -25.76
C TYR A 258 43.46 25.29 -26.51
N THR A 259 43.26 25.32 -27.83
CA THR A 259 43.67 26.40 -28.74
C THR A 259 42.41 26.77 -29.51
N PRO A 260 41.80 27.95 -29.28
CA PRO A 260 40.59 28.37 -29.98
C PRO A 260 40.87 28.62 -31.47
N PRO A 261 39.90 28.40 -32.36
CA PRO A 261 40.09 28.61 -33.80
C PRO A 261 40.26 30.10 -34.14
N HIS A 262 41.02 30.38 -35.20
CA HIS A 262 41.07 31.70 -35.84
C HIS A 262 39.69 32.10 -36.37
N THR A 263 39.26 33.32 -36.05
CA THR A 263 37.97 33.87 -36.49
C THR A 263 38.13 35.16 -37.33
N ARG A 264 39.25 35.86 -37.21
CA ARG A 264 39.54 37.13 -37.91
C ARG A 264 41.05 37.42 -37.94
N GLY A 265 41.51 38.12 -38.97
CA GLY A 265 42.89 38.62 -39.13
C GLY A 265 43.68 37.80 -40.15
N ASP A 266 45.00 37.95 -40.15
CA ASP A 266 45.89 37.13 -40.99
C ASP A 266 46.30 35.81 -40.31
N ARG A 267 46.65 35.87 -39.01
CA ARG A 267 46.91 34.83 -37.98
C ARG A 267 48.06 35.19 -37.04
N GLU A 268 48.76 36.28 -37.34
CA GLU A 268 49.94 36.77 -36.63
C GLU A 268 49.52 37.83 -35.58
N TYR A 269 50.32 37.99 -34.53
CA TYR A 269 50.12 39.00 -33.47
C TYR A 269 51.25 40.03 -33.41
N SER A 270 52.44 39.73 -33.95
CA SER A 270 53.57 40.68 -34.13
C SER A 270 53.95 41.50 -32.89
N GLY A 271 53.76 40.96 -31.67
CA GLY A 271 54.02 41.66 -30.41
C GLY A 271 53.01 42.79 -30.08
N ASN A 272 51.83 42.82 -30.72
CA ASN A 272 50.75 43.79 -30.47
C ASN A 272 49.73 43.30 -29.41
N GLY A 273 50.10 42.39 -28.53
CA GLY A 273 49.20 41.60 -27.68
C GLY A 273 49.37 40.12 -28.00
N PRO A 274 48.35 39.26 -27.80
CA PRO A 274 46.93 39.56 -27.63
C PRO A 274 46.46 40.07 -26.26
N GLU A 275 45.31 40.75 -26.24
CA GLU A 275 44.42 40.78 -25.07
C GLU A 275 43.68 39.44 -24.98
N VAL A 276 43.74 38.78 -23.82
CA VAL A 276 43.32 37.39 -23.63
C VAL A 276 42.29 37.27 -22.51
N TRP A 277 41.22 36.54 -22.79
CA TRP A 277 40.20 36.13 -21.83
C TRP A 277 40.02 34.60 -21.87
N ALA A 278 39.83 33.98 -20.71
CA ALA A 278 39.26 32.64 -20.61
C ALA A 278 38.23 32.55 -19.49
N THR A 279 37.20 31.73 -19.73
CA THR A 279 36.15 31.42 -18.77
C THR A 279 35.89 29.91 -18.78
N ALA A 280 36.01 29.29 -17.63
CA ALA A 280 35.79 27.86 -17.41
C ALA A 280 34.57 27.69 -16.49
N ARG A 281 33.60 26.86 -16.90
CA ARG A 281 32.36 26.60 -16.18
C ARG A 281 32.12 25.12 -15.94
N TRP A 282 31.56 24.79 -14.78
CA TRP A 282 30.90 23.50 -14.56
C TRP A 282 29.44 23.58 -14.99
N VAL A 283 29.04 22.76 -15.95
CA VAL A 283 27.66 22.64 -16.44
C VAL A 283 27.17 21.23 -16.16
N SER A 284 26.08 21.08 -15.40
CA SER A 284 25.49 19.78 -15.07
C SER A 284 24.09 19.62 -15.66
N ASP A 285 23.83 18.45 -16.25
CA ASP A 285 22.51 18.03 -16.74
C ASP A 285 21.71 17.20 -15.70
N GLY A 286 22.32 16.94 -14.53
CA GLY A 286 21.77 16.09 -13.47
C GLY A 286 22.33 14.66 -13.43
N THR A 287 23.08 14.21 -14.44
CA THR A 287 23.80 12.91 -14.44
C THR A 287 25.28 13.04 -14.80
N HIS A 288 25.67 14.10 -15.50
CA HIS A 288 27.03 14.46 -15.86
C HIS A 288 27.40 15.85 -15.32
N VAL A 289 28.71 16.11 -15.21
CA VAL A 289 29.26 17.46 -15.23
C VAL A 289 30.19 17.56 -16.44
N ASN A 290 29.91 18.53 -17.30
CA ASN A 290 30.78 18.94 -18.39
C ASN A 290 31.56 20.19 -17.96
N LEU A 291 32.82 20.28 -18.37
CA LEU A 291 33.53 21.54 -18.45
C LEU A 291 33.07 22.26 -19.72
N GLN A 292 32.70 23.53 -19.60
CA GLN A 292 32.56 24.46 -20.71
C GLN A 292 33.71 25.47 -20.61
N LEU A 293 34.68 25.41 -21.52
CA LEU A 293 35.86 26.26 -21.55
C LEU A 293 35.81 27.17 -22.78
N TRP A 294 35.53 28.45 -22.57
CA TRP A 294 35.61 29.49 -23.60
C TRP A 294 36.94 30.23 -23.49
N MET A 295 37.53 30.58 -24.62
CA MET A 295 38.73 31.42 -24.72
C MET A 295 38.63 32.38 -25.91
N LYS A 296 39.14 33.59 -25.72
CA LYS A 296 39.33 34.61 -26.75
C LYS A 296 40.72 35.22 -26.58
N ALA A 297 41.47 35.32 -27.67
CA ALA A 297 42.73 36.05 -27.77
C ALA A 297 42.62 37.01 -28.96
N LYS A 298 42.81 38.31 -28.73
CA LYS A 298 42.60 39.35 -29.74
C LYS A 298 43.72 40.39 -29.69
N GLU A 299 44.33 40.67 -30.82
CA GLU A 299 45.34 41.73 -30.97
C GLU A 299 44.83 43.11 -30.47
N THR A 300 45.75 43.98 -30.03
CA THR A 300 45.41 45.32 -29.50
C THR A 300 45.59 46.46 -30.53
N ARG A 301 46.20 46.20 -31.68
CA ARG A 301 46.53 47.17 -32.75
C ARG A 301 46.31 46.51 -34.13
N SER A 302 46.42 47.27 -35.21
CA SER A 302 46.25 46.77 -36.60
C SER A 302 44.91 46.04 -36.87
N ASP A 303 44.87 45.18 -37.89
CA ASP A 303 43.78 44.42 -38.50
C ASP A 303 42.90 43.59 -37.54
N TRP A 304 43.38 43.37 -36.32
CA TRP A 304 42.70 42.74 -35.19
C TRP A 304 42.63 41.22 -35.31
N THR A 305 43.79 40.57 -35.46
CA THR A 305 43.88 39.10 -35.39
C THR A 305 43.20 38.57 -34.12
N THR A 306 42.33 37.58 -34.29
CA THR A 306 41.46 37.03 -33.26
C THR A 306 41.38 35.51 -33.37
N ALA A 307 41.68 34.82 -32.27
CA ALA A 307 41.31 33.43 -32.03
C ALA A 307 40.21 33.40 -30.97
N GLU A 308 39.09 32.71 -31.25
CA GLU A 308 37.96 32.66 -30.32
C GLU A 308 37.14 31.39 -30.49
N GLY A 309 36.78 30.76 -29.37
CA GLY A 309 35.92 29.58 -29.39
C GLY A 309 35.67 28.97 -28.03
N GLU A 310 34.91 27.89 -28.05
CA GLU A 310 34.55 27.11 -26.86
C GLU A 310 34.86 25.62 -27.07
N ARG A 311 35.34 24.97 -26.01
CA ARG A 311 35.46 23.51 -25.89
C ARG A 311 34.57 23.02 -24.76
N ILE A 312 33.69 22.07 -25.08
CA ILE A 312 32.92 21.30 -24.10
C ILE A 312 33.60 19.94 -23.92
N GLU A 313 33.91 19.57 -22.68
CA GLU A 313 34.65 18.35 -22.32
C GLU A 313 33.92 17.63 -21.17
N PRO A 314 33.53 16.35 -21.30
CA PRO A 314 33.00 15.57 -20.19
C PRO A 314 34.01 15.48 -19.03
N TYR A 315 33.58 15.81 -17.82
CA TYR A 315 34.46 15.86 -16.65
C TYR A 315 34.09 14.85 -15.56
N TYR A 316 32.80 14.60 -15.34
CA TYR A 316 32.31 13.64 -14.34
C TYR A 316 30.98 13.00 -14.77
N THR A 317 30.75 11.75 -14.36
CA THR A 317 29.49 11.01 -14.53
C THR A 317 29.07 10.43 -13.20
N ALA A 318 27.81 10.64 -12.80
CA ALA A 318 27.25 10.08 -11.58
C ALA A 318 27.21 8.53 -11.63
N PRO A 319 27.58 7.82 -10.55
CA PRO A 319 27.42 6.37 -10.46
C PRO A 319 25.96 5.93 -10.66
N SER A 320 25.77 4.75 -11.26
CA SER A 320 24.43 4.18 -11.48
C SER A 320 23.59 4.15 -10.20
N GLY A 321 22.33 4.57 -10.31
CA GLY A 321 21.42 4.77 -9.17
C GLY A 321 21.53 6.13 -8.47
N TRP A 322 22.41 7.02 -8.91
CA TRP A 322 22.57 8.37 -8.37
C TRP A 322 22.38 9.45 -9.44
N ARG A 323 21.85 10.61 -9.03
CA ARG A 323 21.81 11.84 -9.81
C ARG A 323 22.56 12.95 -9.07
N ILE A 324 23.09 13.92 -9.81
CA ILE A 324 23.66 15.14 -9.28
C ILE A 324 22.50 16.02 -8.79
N ASP A 325 22.60 16.48 -7.55
CA ASP A 325 21.66 17.44 -6.94
C ASP A 325 22.26 18.86 -6.87
N GLY A 326 23.59 18.95 -6.87
CA GLY A 326 24.32 20.21 -7.02
C GLY A 326 25.84 20.02 -7.00
N ILE A 327 26.56 21.10 -7.28
CA ILE A 327 28.01 21.21 -7.15
C ILE A 327 28.30 22.09 -5.93
N GLU A 328 29.30 21.75 -5.12
CA GLU A 328 29.78 22.61 -4.04
C GLU A 328 30.93 23.51 -4.53
N GLY A 329 30.89 24.78 -4.14
CA GLY A 329 31.82 25.82 -4.60
C GLY A 329 31.23 26.71 -5.68
N ASN A 330 32.11 27.43 -6.40
CA ASN A 330 31.76 28.26 -7.54
C ASN A 330 31.69 27.37 -8.80
N THR A 331 30.69 27.58 -9.65
CA THR A 331 30.58 26.90 -10.95
C THR A 331 31.34 27.61 -12.07
N GLU A 332 32.10 28.67 -11.77
CA GLU A 332 32.87 29.47 -12.74
C GLU A 332 34.24 29.87 -12.17
N SER A 333 35.24 29.87 -13.05
CA SER A 333 36.56 30.50 -12.90
C SER A 333 36.84 31.27 -14.18
N SER A 334 37.45 32.44 -14.09
CA SER A 334 37.81 33.26 -15.25
C SER A 334 39.15 33.96 -15.04
N ALA A 335 39.78 34.35 -16.16
CA ALA A 335 41.01 35.13 -16.19
C ALA A 335 40.98 36.09 -17.39
N HIS A 336 41.57 37.27 -17.22
CA HIS A 336 41.72 38.30 -18.25
C HIS A 336 43.05 39.01 -18.03
N TYR A 337 43.84 39.17 -19.09
CA TYR A 337 45.07 39.97 -19.09
C TYR A 337 45.38 40.49 -20.51
N VAL A 338 46.42 41.32 -20.62
CA VAL A 338 47.01 41.72 -21.90
C VAL A 338 48.42 41.14 -21.95
N ASP A 339 48.69 40.37 -22.99
CA ASP A 339 50.00 39.80 -23.27
C ASP A 339 51.00 40.89 -23.72
N THR A 340 52.26 40.72 -23.35
CA THR A 340 53.34 41.69 -23.56
C THR A 340 54.71 41.08 -23.83
N ASP A 341 54.85 39.74 -23.82
CA ASP A 341 56.08 39.06 -24.25
C ASP A 341 55.76 37.69 -24.90
N HIS A 342 56.72 36.74 -24.94
CA HIS A 342 56.56 35.43 -25.58
C HIS A 342 56.62 34.25 -24.57
N ASN A 343 56.37 34.51 -23.28
CA ASN A 343 56.40 33.50 -22.22
C ASN A 343 55.02 32.87 -21.96
N ASP A 344 55.00 31.80 -21.14
CA ASP A 344 53.76 31.19 -20.66
C ASP A 344 53.20 31.95 -19.43
N ASP A 345 52.18 32.81 -19.61
CA ASP A 345 51.48 33.46 -18.51
C ASP A 345 50.74 32.48 -17.60
N ARG A 346 50.70 32.78 -16.29
CA ARG A 346 50.01 31.97 -15.27
C ARG A 346 49.03 32.81 -14.47
N GLN A 347 47.74 32.53 -14.62
CA GLN A 347 46.65 33.21 -13.92
C GLN A 347 45.92 32.23 -12.98
N GLY A 348 45.76 32.62 -11.72
CA GLY A 348 45.10 31.79 -10.70
C GLY A 348 43.58 31.81 -10.84
N GLY A 349 42.95 30.65 -11.06
CA GLY A 349 41.48 30.54 -11.23
C GLY A 349 40.67 30.54 -9.93
N GLY A 350 41.34 30.72 -8.78
CA GLY A 350 40.77 30.70 -7.43
C GLY A 350 40.65 29.30 -6.81
N PRO A 351 40.52 29.19 -5.47
CA PRO A 351 40.50 27.89 -4.78
C PRO A 351 39.15 27.15 -4.88
N ASN A 352 38.07 27.88 -5.21
CA ASN A 352 36.69 27.38 -5.09
C ASN A 352 35.98 27.20 -6.45
N GLY A 353 36.60 27.57 -7.57
CA GLY A 353 36.04 27.44 -8.92
C GLY A 353 36.57 26.22 -9.68
N PRO A 354 36.16 25.99 -10.94
CA PRO A 354 36.64 24.89 -11.77
C PRO A 354 38.16 24.82 -11.92
N VAL A 355 38.84 25.97 -11.96
CA VAL A 355 40.25 26.08 -12.37
C VAL A 355 41.13 26.53 -11.20
N LYS A 356 42.22 25.80 -10.99
CA LYS A 356 43.30 26.16 -10.07
C LYS A 356 44.26 27.15 -10.73
N GLU A 357 44.73 26.83 -11.93
CA GLU A 357 45.67 27.61 -12.73
C GLU A 357 45.27 27.55 -14.20
N PHE A 358 45.10 28.72 -14.83
CA PHE A 358 45.16 28.88 -16.27
C PHE A 358 46.61 29.20 -16.63
N LYS A 359 47.21 28.39 -17.51
CA LYS A 359 48.52 28.68 -18.11
C LYS A 359 48.28 28.99 -19.58
N PHE A 360 48.48 30.24 -19.97
CA PHE A 360 48.25 30.68 -21.35
C PHE A 360 49.49 30.43 -22.22
N ARG A 361 49.25 30.34 -23.52
CA ARG A 361 50.24 30.44 -24.60
C ARG A 361 49.84 31.65 -25.43
N GLY A 362 50.75 32.59 -25.55
CA GLY A 362 50.55 33.90 -26.17
C GLY A 362 50.92 33.94 -27.65
N ASP A 363 51.81 34.89 -27.96
CA ASP A 363 52.47 35.18 -29.23
C ASP A 363 53.86 34.50 -29.35
N ARG A 364 54.19 33.99 -30.53
CA ARG A 364 55.54 33.60 -30.99
C ARG A 364 55.65 33.86 -32.51
N ASP A 365 56.86 33.75 -33.07
CA ASP A 365 57.10 33.88 -34.52
C ASP A 365 56.16 33.02 -35.41
N GLY A 366 55.23 33.65 -36.14
CA GLY A 366 54.43 33.06 -37.23
C GLY A 366 52.96 32.75 -36.90
N ASP A 367 52.26 32.07 -37.81
CA ASP A 367 50.83 31.70 -37.68
C ASP A 367 50.49 31.11 -36.29
N ASP A 368 49.73 31.86 -35.50
CA ASP A 368 49.52 31.60 -34.06
C ASP A 368 48.05 31.50 -33.65
N ALA A 369 47.22 32.40 -34.17
CA ALA A 369 45.78 32.32 -33.99
C ALA A 369 45.22 31.04 -34.65
N GLY A 370 44.61 30.15 -33.86
CA GLY A 370 44.09 28.88 -34.34
C GLY A 370 45.10 27.73 -34.46
N SER A 371 46.37 27.95 -34.09
CA SER A 371 47.47 26.99 -34.24
C SER A 371 48.30 26.80 -32.96
N TYR A 372 48.53 27.85 -32.17
CA TYR A 372 49.34 27.80 -30.95
C TYR A 372 48.67 28.49 -29.76
N THR A 373 48.29 29.76 -29.95
CA THR A 373 47.73 30.63 -28.90
C THR A 373 46.55 29.94 -28.23
N GLY A 374 46.60 29.81 -26.91
CA GLY A 374 45.76 28.83 -26.21
C GLY A 374 45.92 28.84 -24.70
N VAL A 375 45.33 27.85 -24.05
CA VAL A 375 45.35 27.71 -22.60
C VAL A 375 45.45 26.24 -22.17
N ASP A 376 46.35 25.98 -21.23
CA ASP A 376 46.41 24.76 -20.43
C ASP A 376 45.71 25.02 -19.09
N VAL A 377 44.75 24.17 -18.74
CA VAL A 377 43.87 24.33 -17.57
C VAL A 377 44.15 23.24 -16.55
N THR A 378 44.66 23.63 -15.38
CA THR A 378 44.78 22.74 -14.22
C THR A 378 43.56 22.92 -13.31
N PHE A 379 42.88 21.82 -13.00
CA PHE A 379 41.60 21.84 -12.27
C PHE A 379 41.76 21.87 -10.74
N ASN A 380 40.75 22.41 -10.07
CA ASN A 380 40.50 22.09 -8.66
C ASN A 380 39.72 20.76 -8.55
N PRO A 381 39.69 20.11 -7.38
CA PRO A 381 38.77 19.00 -7.13
C PRO A 381 37.31 19.43 -7.30
N LEU A 382 36.55 18.69 -8.12
CA LEU A 382 35.12 18.87 -8.25
C LEU A 382 34.44 18.17 -7.07
N VAL A 383 33.60 18.90 -6.32
CA VAL A 383 32.81 18.35 -5.23
C VAL A 383 31.33 18.34 -5.63
N VAL A 384 30.71 17.16 -5.72
CA VAL A 384 29.31 16.99 -6.11
C VAL A 384 28.46 16.46 -4.96
N LYS A 385 27.22 16.95 -4.88
CA LYS A 385 26.14 16.34 -4.09
C LYS A 385 25.37 15.38 -4.96
N LEU A 386 25.23 14.16 -4.46
CA LEU A 386 24.55 13.07 -5.15
C LEU A 386 23.32 12.63 -4.34
N VAL A 387 22.20 12.50 -5.02
CA VAL A 387 20.92 11.99 -4.50
C VAL A 387 20.60 10.66 -5.18
N GLU A 388 20.12 9.68 -4.41
CA GLU A 388 19.66 8.39 -4.92
C GLU A 388 18.41 8.54 -5.82
N VAL A 389 18.41 7.87 -6.97
CA VAL A 389 17.35 7.94 -7.98
C VAL A 389 16.21 7.00 -7.60
N ALA A 390 15.32 7.50 -6.72
CA ALA A 390 14.14 6.77 -6.27
C ALA A 390 12.93 7.71 -6.09
N ASN A 391 11.74 7.13 -5.84
CA ASN A 391 10.52 7.87 -5.50
C ASN A 391 10.55 8.37 -4.05
N CYS A 392 11.46 9.31 -3.78
CA CYS A 392 11.84 9.78 -2.44
C CYS A 392 11.97 11.31 -2.39
N ALA A 393 12.03 11.87 -1.18
CA ALA A 393 12.31 13.29 -0.94
C ALA A 393 13.75 13.48 -0.43
N PRO A 394 14.60 14.33 -1.03
CA PRO A 394 15.98 14.54 -0.54
C PRO A 394 15.99 15.10 0.89
N ALA A 395 16.87 14.58 1.75
CA ALA A 395 16.98 14.99 3.15
C ALA A 395 17.34 16.49 3.28
N SER A 396 18.24 16.97 2.42
CA SER A 396 18.58 18.38 2.21
C SER A 396 17.35 19.24 1.89
N THR A 397 16.50 18.77 0.97
CA THR A 397 15.26 19.45 0.56
C THR A 397 14.23 19.47 1.70
N VAL A 398 14.01 18.35 2.39
CA VAL A 398 13.12 18.29 3.57
C VAL A 398 13.59 19.27 4.65
N LYS A 399 14.90 19.34 4.92
CA LYS A 399 15.49 20.31 5.86
C LYS A 399 15.36 21.76 5.39
N SER A 400 15.53 22.03 4.10
CA SER A 400 15.35 23.36 3.49
C SER A 400 13.89 23.84 3.62
N LEU A 401 12.93 22.97 3.33
CA LEU A 401 11.50 23.25 3.52
C LEU A 401 11.15 23.46 5.01
N GLN A 402 11.74 22.68 5.92
CA GLN A 402 11.57 22.86 7.37
C GLN A 402 12.06 24.24 7.82
N ILE A 403 13.26 24.65 7.43
CA ILE A 403 13.84 25.96 7.80
C ILE A 403 12.99 27.12 7.25
N LYS A 404 12.38 26.95 6.07
CA LYS A 404 11.48 27.94 5.46
C LYS A 404 10.03 27.89 5.95
N GLY A 405 9.68 26.96 6.85
CA GLY A 405 8.28 26.75 7.31
C GLY A 405 7.33 26.18 6.25
N LEU A 406 7.85 25.66 5.13
CA LEU A 406 7.07 25.22 3.95
C LEU A 406 6.65 23.74 4.01
N ILE A 407 6.69 23.11 5.18
CA ILE A 407 6.34 21.70 5.39
C ILE A 407 5.73 21.50 6.77
N ALA A 408 4.64 20.74 6.85
CA ALA A 408 3.86 20.57 8.07
C ALA A 408 4.65 19.87 9.20
N PRO A 409 4.51 20.30 10.47
CA PRO A 409 5.22 19.71 11.62
C PRO A 409 5.10 18.18 11.73
N ASP A 410 3.91 17.61 11.50
CA ASP A 410 3.72 16.15 11.57
C ASP A 410 4.40 15.39 10.41
N THR A 411 4.54 16.03 9.24
CA THR A 411 5.33 15.48 8.13
C THR A 411 6.82 15.48 8.47
N ILE A 412 7.34 16.56 9.10
CA ILE A 412 8.71 16.58 9.64
C ILE A 412 8.88 15.45 10.65
N LYS A 413 7.99 15.36 11.66
CA LYS A 413 8.03 14.37 12.74
C LYS A 413 8.03 12.92 12.21
N ARG A 414 7.31 12.65 11.11
CA ARG A 414 7.30 11.35 10.41
C ARG A 414 8.58 11.09 9.60
N MET A 415 9.19 12.12 9.00
CA MET A 415 10.43 12.00 8.23
C MET A 415 11.68 11.95 9.11
N GLN A 416 11.64 12.56 10.31
CA GLN A 416 12.78 12.72 11.20
C GLN A 416 13.52 11.41 11.55
N PRO A 417 12.85 10.26 11.82
CA PRO A 417 13.53 8.99 12.05
C PRO A 417 14.29 8.47 10.82
N MET A 418 13.74 8.67 9.62
CA MET A 418 14.43 8.33 8.35
C MET A 418 15.65 9.23 8.16
N MET A 419 15.52 10.54 8.38
CA MET A 419 16.63 11.49 8.30
C MET A 419 17.73 11.22 9.34
N MET A 420 17.42 10.63 10.50
CA MET A 420 18.44 10.19 11.47
C MET A 420 19.17 8.92 11.01
N ARG A 421 18.46 7.93 10.44
CA ARG A 421 19.04 6.68 9.90
C ARG A 421 19.92 6.88 8.66
N LEU A 422 19.88 8.07 8.05
CA LEU A 422 20.62 8.45 6.85
C LEU A 422 21.86 9.32 7.11
N LYS A 423 22.17 9.63 8.37
CA LYS A 423 23.46 10.20 8.73
C LYS A 423 24.53 9.10 8.75
N PRO A 424 25.72 9.34 8.17
CA PRO A 424 26.88 8.47 8.38
C PRO A 424 27.42 8.59 9.82
#